data_AF-A0A537ZW13-F1
#
_entry.id   AF-A0A537ZW13-F1
#
_cell.length_a   1.000
_cell.length_b   1.000
_cell.length_c   1.000
_cell.angle_alpha   90.00
_cell.angle_beta   90.00
_cell.angle_gamma   90.00
#
_symmetry.space_group_name_H-M   'P 1'
#
loop_
_entity.id
_entity.type
_entity.pdbx_description
1 polymer ?
#
loop_
_entity_poly.entity_id
_entity_poly.type
_entity_poly.pdbx_seq_one_letter_code
_entity_poly.pdbx_strand_id
1 'polypeptide(L)'
;MSVAQKDGIDQRSFVDQISYDDLYRRWEEGNWKATEFDFSKDREGWASLSDVQRKSALWTYSMFFYGEDSVTDNLSPFIDAAPLEEQKYFLATQQVDEARHAVFFHRFFKEVIGAGDTIGSTLAYTEAQLGWGYRNVFDRLDRMGEELRKDRSLPKFAQAIALYHMIVEAALAQPGQHFIEDYFNKAGTMPGFSAGMHNVSRDEQRHIGFGVKVLADCFRQSEECKAAVVEVLREVLPWSMSVFVPPGWDLEYTRCYGFELEDIYAFGMRSVETKWKAAGYPIDQMPPDVFPFDTSRPHLERAKRAIALLRAGVVGEPVETPDASPETQAMLFDVIARSAHTDAVNGRPVTIQWRFTDAAPWYVRIDNGASEAVQGEAPHPSLTLETSWRDWLEVSTYGGDPRRAMLRRRLRPRGSLRMLWRLQRIFPG
;
A
#
# COMPACT_ATOMS: atom_id res chain seq x y z
N MET A 1 9.67 27.52 25.62
CA MET A 1 8.75 26.39 25.35
C MET A 1 8.94 25.99 23.91
N SER A 2 9.25 24.71 23.68
CA SER A 2 9.84 24.18 22.44
C SER A 2 8.84 24.13 21.27
N VAL A 3 9.36 24.33 20.06
CA VAL A 3 8.67 24.28 18.75
C VAL A 3 7.93 22.95 18.51
N ALA A 4 8.32 21.87 19.20
CA ALA A 4 7.70 20.55 19.08
C ALA A 4 6.23 20.47 19.57
N GLN A 5 5.75 21.45 20.35
CA GLN A 5 4.40 21.40 20.92
C GLN A 5 3.31 22.04 20.04
N LYS A 6 3.69 22.73 18.94
CA LYS A 6 2.72 23.37 18.01
C LYS A 6 2.18 22.41 16.94
N ASP A 7 2.96 21.43 16.48
CA ASP A 7 2.57 20.56 15.35
C ASP A 7 1.56 19.46 15.72
N GLY A 8 1.36 19.20 17.01
CA GLY A 8 0.38 18.22 17.50
C GLY A 8 -1.04 18.77 17.69
N ILE A 9 -1.16 20.09 17.87
CA ILE A 9 -2.45 20.76 18.10
C ILE A 9 -3.13 21.10 16.76
N ASP A 10 -2.34 21.38 15.72
CA ASP A 10 -2.85 21.87 14.43
C ASP A 10 -3.60 20.78 13.62
N GLN A 11 -3.07 19.56 13.56
CA GLN A 11 -3.65 18.48 12.74
C GLN A 11 -4.85 17.76 13.40
N ARG A 12 -4.92 17.68 14.74
CA ARG A 12 -6.15 17.20 15.41
C ARG A 12 -7.32 18.16 15.15
N SER A 13 -7.03 19.45 15.08
CA SER A 13 -8.02 20.45 14.69
C SER A 13 -8.52 20.29 13.24
N PHE A 14 -7.69 19.74 12.34
CA PHE A 14 -8.05 19.54 10.93
C PHE A 14 -9.08 18.42 10.73
N VAL A 15 -8.90 17.25 11.35
CA VAL A 15 -9.90 16.16 11.23
C VAL A 15 -11.21 16.53 11.92
N ASP A 16 -11.16 17.30 13.00
CA ASP A 16 -12.36 17.80 13.68
C ASP A 16 -13.07 18.91 12.88
N GLN A 17 -12.42 19.49 11.86
CA GLN A 17 -13.04 20.40 10.88
C GLN A 17 -13.74 19.64 9.73
N ILE A 18 -13.47 18.35 9.54
CA ILE A 18 -14.14 17.52 8.53
C ILE A 18 -15.44 16.96 9.14
N SER A 19 -16.58 17.30 8.54
CA SER A 19 -17.86 16.63 8.81
C SER A 19 -18.36 15.90 7.57
N TYR A 20 -19.14 14.83 7.78
CA TYR A 20 -19.75 14.07 6.68
C TYR A 20 -20.70 14.96 5.85
N ASP A 21 -21.45 15.84 6.50
CA ASP A 21 -22.31 16.83 5.84
C ASP A 21 -21.52 17.81 4.96
N ASP A 22 -20.36 18.27 5.44
CA ASP A 22 -19.48 19.16 4.68
C ASP A 22 -18.92 18.44 3.45
N LEU A 23 -18.50 17.18 3.61
CA LEU A 23 -18.02 16.35 2.51
C LEU A 23 -19.11 16.13 1.44
N TYR A 24 -20.34 15.85 1.87
CA TYR A 24 -21.50 15.71 0.97
C TYR A 24 -21.79 17.03 0.24
N ARG A 25 -21.84 18.16 0.95
CA ARG A 25 -22.08 19.48 0.35
C ARG A 25 -21.01 19.83 -0.69
N ARG A 26 -19.74 19.54 -0.40
CA ARG A 26 -18.63 19.74 -1.35
C ARG A 26 -18.76 18.86 -2.59
N TRP A 27 -19.32 17.66 -2.47
CA TRP A 27 -19.66 16.83 -3.62
C TRP A 27 -20.73 17.51 -4.51
N GLU A 28 -21.80 18.03 -3.91
CA GLU A 28 -22.85 18.75 -4.67
C GLU A 28 -22.28 19.95 -5.44
N GLU A 29 -21.47 20.76 -4.76
CA GLU A 29 -20.81 21.96 -5.30
C GLU A 29 -19.71 21.63 -6.32
N GLY A 30 -19.17 20.41 -6.30
CA GLY A 30 -18.03 19.96 -7.09
C GLY A 30 -18.37 19.10 -8.30
N ASN A 31 -19.62 19.06 -8.75
CA ASN A 31 -20.04 18.19 -9.84
C ASN A 31 -19.43 18.54 -11.21
N TRP A 32 -19.07 17.51 -11.97
CA TRP A 32 -18.60 17.61 -13.36
C TRP A 32 -19.14 16.45 -14.20
N LYS A 33 -19.02 16.56 -15.52
CA LYS A 33 -19.59 15.61 -16.47
C LYS A 33 -18.51 14.95 -17.30
N ALA A 34 -18.28 13.66 -17.04
CA ALA A 34 -17.32 12.87 -17.79
C ALA A 34 -17.60 12.82 -19.29
N THR A 35 -18.84 13.04 -19.73
CA THR A 35 -19.28 13.06 -21.14
C THR A 35 -19.01 14.37 -21.87
N GLU A 36 -18.64 15.44 -21.17
CA GLU A 36 -18.43 16.77 -21.76
C GLU A 36 -16.96 17.10 -22.06
N PHE A 37 -16.00 16.24 -21.65
CA PHE A 37 -14.61 16.43 -22.05
C PHE A 37 -14.41 16.28 -23.55
N ASP A 38 -13.75 17.28 -24.14
CA ASP A 38 -13.29 17.29 -25.52
C ASP A 38 -11.88 16.69 -25.59
N PHE A 39 -11.78 15.50 -26.18
CA PHE A 39 -10.51 14.79 -26.40
C PHE A 39 -9.95 14.97 -27.83
N SER A 40 -10.48 15.91 -28.61
CA SER A 40 -10.05 16.11 -30.01
C SER A 40 -8.54 16.38 -30.13
N LYS A 41 -7.99 17.19 -29.23
CA LYS A 41 -6.55 17.52 -29.18
C LYS A 41 -5.70 16.42 -28.53
N ASP A 42 -6.29 15.67 -27.61
CA ASP A 42 -5.61 14.61 -26.88
C ASP A 42 -5.13 13.47 -27.80
N ARG A 43 -5.80 13.24 -28.93
CA ARG A 43 -5.34 12.31 -29.99
C ARG A 43 -3.97 12.69 -30.53
N GLU A 44 -3.77 13.97 -30.84
CA GLU A 44 -2.48 14.48 -31.34
C GLU A 44 -1.43 14.41 -30.23
N GLY A 45 -1.80 14.78 -29.00
CA GLY A 45 -0.95 14.64 -27.82
C GLY A 45 -0.46 13.21 -27.61
N TRP A 46 -1.37 12.24 -27.63
CA TRP A 46 -1.07 10.81 -27.50
C TRP A 46 -0.17 10.29 -28.63
N ALA A 47 -0.45 10.69 -29.87
CA ALA A 47 0.37 10.32 -31.02
C ALA A 47 1.79 10.90 -30.93
N SER A 48 1.95 12.08 -30.32
CA SER A 48 3.24 12.76 -30.14
C SER A 48 4.15 12.17 -29.06
N LEU A 49 3.61 11.30 -28.19
CA LEU A 49 4.41 10.64 -27.15
C LEU A 49 5.50 9.77 -27.77
N SER A 50 6.68 9.76 -27.16
CA SER A 50 7.69 8.75 -27.43
C SER A 50 7.18 7.35 -27.10
N ASP A 51 7.80 6.30 -27.63
CA ASP A 51 7.35 4.93 -27.40
C ASP A 51 7.38 4.54 -25.92
N VAL A 52 8.37 4.99 -25.15
CA VAL A 52 8.45 4.73 -23.72
C VAL A 52 7.37 5.49 -22.94
N GLN A 53 7.10 6.75 -23.29
CA GLN A 53 6.01 7.52 -22.68
C GLN A 53 4.65 6.88 -22.99
N ARG A 54 4.41 6.47 -24.23
CA ARG A 54 3.16 5.79 -24.59
C ARG A 54 2.96 4.49 -23.82
N LYS A 55 4.01 3.67 -23.67
CA LYS A 55 3.97 2.42 -22.88
C LYS A 55 3.73 2.69 -21.40
N SER A 56 4.43 3.67 -20.82
CA SER A 56 4.28 4.03 -19.41
C SER A 56 2.90 4.60 -19.11
N ALA A 57 2.42 5.53 -19.94
CA ALA A 57 1.08 6.09 -19.83
C ALA A 57 0.00 5.00 -19.96
N LEU A 58 0.13 4.09 -20.94
CA LEU A 58 -0.81 2.97 -21.09
C LEU A 58 -0.84 2.07 -19.84
N TRP A 59 0.32 1.74 -19.29
CA TRP A 59 0.44 0.95 -18.06
C TRP A 59 -0.28 1.63 -16.89
N THR A 60 -0.01 2.91 -16.64
CA THR A 60 -0.63 3.60 -15.52
C THR A 60 -2.11 3.88 -15.71
N TYR A 61 -2.55 4.32 -16.90
CA TYR A 61 -3.98 4.56 -17.16
C TYR A 61 -4.79 3.28 -17.13
N SER A 62 -4.18 2.14 -17.44
CA SER A 62 -4.80 0.83 -17.30
C SER A 62 -5.03 0.47 -15.82
N MET A 63 -4.06 0.76 -14.95
CA MET A 63 -4.25 0.63 -13.50
C MET A 63 -5.36 1.55 -13.01
N PHE A 64 -5.36 2.84 -13.35
CA PHE A 64 -6.44 3.73 -12.94
C PHE A 64 -7.80 3.21 -13.42
N PHE A 65 -7.98 3.00 -14.72
CA PHE A 65 -9.28 2.58 -15.26
C PHE A 65 -9.83 1.31 -14.61
N TYR A 66 -8.99 0.28 -14.46
CA TYR A 66 -9.39 -0.95 -13.78
C TYR A 66 -9.71 -0.68 -12.30
N GLY A 67 -8.92 0.16 -11.64
CA GLY A 67 -9.13 0.56 -10.25
C GLY A 67 -10.47 1.22 -10.04
N GLU A 68 -10.80 2.24 -10.83
CA GLU A 68 -12.08 2.98 -10.76
C GLU A 68 -13.29 2.05 -10.91
N ASP A 69 -13.23 1.11 -11.86
CA ASP A 69 -14.29 0.13 -12.09
C ASP A 69 -14.42 -0.84 -10.91
N SER A 70 -13.31 -1.40 -10.42
CA SER A 70 -13.31 -2.32 -9.29
C SER A 70 -13.82 -1.67 -8.01
N VAL A 71 -13.45 -0.43 -7.72
CA VAL A 71 -13.98 0.26 -6.53
C VAL A 71 -15.46 0.59 -6.67
N THR A 72 -15.93 0.95 -7.87
CA THR A 72 -17.36 1.17 -8.15
C THR A 72 -18.20 -0.07 -7.81
N ASP A 73 -17.74 -1.25 -8.24
CA ASP A 73 -18.39 -2.54 -7.98
C ASP A 73 -18.38 -2.92 -6.49
N ASN A 74 -17.30 -2.55 -5.78
CA ASN A 74 -17.08 -2.92 -4.39
C ASN A 74 -17.70 -1.97 -3.36
N LEU A 75 -18.11 -0.76 -3.74
CA LEU A 75 -18.59 0.26 -2.78
C LEU A 75 -19.92 -0.07 -2.10
N SER A 76 -20.80 -0.83 -2.77
CA SER A 76 -22.14 -1.14 -2.24
C SER A 76 -22.09 -1.82 -0.84
N PRO A 77 -21.27 -2.87 -0.60
CA PRO A 77 -21.03 -3.42 0.74
C PRO A 77 -20.54 -2.41 1.79
N PHE A 78 -19.79 -1.38 1.40
CA PHE A 78 -19.28 -0.36 2.32
C PHE A 78 -20.42 0.56 2.77
N ILE A 79 -21.28 0.96 1.84
CA ILE A 79 -22.52 1.71 2.14
C ILE A 79 -23.38 0.90 3.12
N ASP A 80 -23.57 -0.38 2.84
CA ASP A 80 -24.38 -1.28 3.66
C ASP A 80 -23.84 -1.49 5.09
N ALA A 81 -22.52 -1.40 5.27
CA ALA A 81 -21.82 -1.63 6.53
C ALA A 81 -21.58 -0.35 7.34
N ALA A 82 -21.70 0.83 6.73
CA ALA A 82 -21.45 2.09 7.42
C ALA A 82 -22.44 2.29 8.59
N PRO A 83 -21.96 2.58 9.81
CA PRO A 83 -22.81 2.65 11.01
C PRO A 83 -23.69 3.91 11.08
N LEU A 84 -23.35 4.98 10.36
CA LEU A 84 -24.07 6.26 10.39
C LEU A 84 -24.70 6.55 9.03
N GLU A 85 -25.89 7.16 9.01
CA GLU A 85 -26.57 7.51 7.76
C GLU A 85 -25.80 8.56 6.95
N GLU A 86 -25.14 9.51 7.62
CA GLU A 86 -24.31 10.53 6.97
C GLU A 86 -23.11 9.89 6.25
N GLN A 87 -22.56 8.81 6.81
CA GLN A 87 -21.50 8.04 6.15
C GLN A 87 -22.02 7.30 4.91
N LYS A 88 -23.22 6.70 5.01
CA LYS A 88 -23.87 6.03 3.86
C LYS A 88 -24.14 7.01 2.73
N TYR A 89 -24.65 8.19 3.06
CA TYR A 89 -24.98 9.20 2.05
C TYR A 89 -23.72 9.70 1.35
N PHE A 90 -22.63 9.94 2.09
CA PHE A 90 -21.36 10.26 1.46
C PHE A 90 -20.84 9.10 0.58
N LEU A 91 -20.81 7.87 1.09
CA LEU A 91 -20.35 6.71 0.30
C LEU A 91 -21.18 6.50 -0.98
N ALA A 92 -22.49 6.77 -0.94
CA ALA A 92 -23.32 6.74 -2.14
C ALA A 92 -22.89 7.80 -3.18
N THR A 93 -22.47 8.99 -2.73
CA THR A 93 -21.91 10.01 -3.63
C THR A 93 -20.55 9.59 -4.19
N GLN A 94 -19.70 8.97 -3.37
CA GLN A 94 -18.42 8.41 -3.81
C GLN A 94 -18.64 7.34 -4.88
N GLN A 95 -19.62 6.45 -4.73
CA GLN A 95 -19.91 5.45 -5.77
C GLN A 95 -20.28 6.08 -7.12
N VAL A 96 -20.94 7.24 -7.10
CA VAL A 96 -21.22 8.02 -8.33
C VAL A 96 -19.92 8.61 -8.90
N ASP A 97 -19.03 9.11 -8.05
CA ASP A 97 -17.72 9.64 -8.46
C ASP A 97 -16.89 8.54 -9.12
N GLU A 98 -16.77 7.36 -8.51
CA GLU A 98 -16.00 6.24 -9.08
C GLU A 98 -16.57 5.74 -10.42
N ALA A 99 -17.91 5.63 -10.51
CA ALA A 99 -18.55 5.28 -11.77
C ALA A 99 -18.27 6.34 -12.86
N ARG A 100 -18.24 7.62 -12.46
CA ARG A 100 -17.89 8.73 -13.35
C ARG A 100 -16.42 8.69 -13.76
N HIS A 101 -15.52 8.30 -12.87
CA HIS A 101 -14.09 8.11 -13.17
C HIS A 101 -13.91 6.97 -14.19
N ALA A 102 -14.54 5.81 -13.97
CA ALA A 102 -14.52 4.69 -14.90
C ALA A 102 -15.03 5.09 -16.29
N VAL A 103 -16.12 5.86 -16.37
CA VAL A 103 -16.63 6.41 -17.64
C VAL A 103 -15.62 7.36 -18.29
N PHE A 104 -14.99 8.26 -17.52
CA PHE A 104 -13.96 9.18 -18.02
C PHE A 104 -12.78 8.42 -18.64
N PHE A 105 -12.21 7.44 -17.92
CA PHE A 105 -11.10 6.65 -18.43
C PHE A 105 -11.52 5.81 -19.64
N HIS A 106 -12.68 5.15 -19.60
CA HIS A 106 -13.19 4.41 -20.77
C HIS A 106 -13.26 5.30 -22.01
N ARG A 107 -13.81 6.53 -21.87
CA ARG A 107 -13.85 7.49 -22.97
C ARG A 107 -12.46 7.82 -23.50
N PHE A 108 -11.48 8.05 -22.62
CA PHE A 108 -10.10 8.31 -23.05
C PHE A 108 -9.49 7.11 -23.81
N PHE A 109 -9.65 5.89 -23.29
CA PHE A 109 -9.18 4.68 -23.97
C PHE A 109 -9.83 4.50 -25.35
N LYS A 110 -11.14 4.68 -25.44
CA LYS A 110 -11.88 4.53 -26.68
C LYS A 110 -11.59 5.65 -27.69
N GLU A 111 -11.64 6.90 -27.24
CA GLU A 111 -11.59 8.07 -28.11
C GLU A 111 -10.17 8.49 -28.45
N VAL A 112 -9.16 8.23 -27.59
CA VAL A 112 -7.77 8.67 -27.79
C VAL A 112 -6.84 7.50 -28.10
N ILE A 113 -6.86 6.46 -27.27
CA ILE A 113 -5.98 5.29 -27.44
C ILE A 113 -6.48 4.40 -28.59
N GLY A 114 -7.80 4.37 -28.83
CA GLY A 114 -8.44 3.50 -29.81
C GLY A 114 -8.59 2.05 -29.31
N ALA A 115 -8.75 1.86 -28.00
CA ALA A 115 -8.87 0.57 -27.35
C ALA A 115 -10.27 0.36 -26.74
N GLY A 116 -10.93 -0.73 -27.13
CA GLY A 116 -12.25 -1.13 -26.63
C GLY A 116 -13.41 -0.30 -27.20
N ASP A 117 -14.55 -0.95 -27.41
CA ASP A 117 -15.78 -0.30 -27.90
C ASP A 117 -16.80 -0.06 -26.78
N THR A 118 -16.74 -0.91 -25.77
CA THR A 118 -17.59 -0.94 -24.56
C THR A 118 -16.70 -0.87 -23.32
N ILE A 119 -17.25 -0.49 -22.16
CA ILE A 119 -16.53 -0.50 -20.88
C ILE A 119 -15.87 -1.88 -20.65
N GLY A 120 -16.64 -2.96 -20.76
CA GLY A 120 -16.12 -4.33 -20.56
C GLY A 120 -15.00 -4.73 -21.52
N SER A 121 -15.10 -4.40 -22.82
CA SER A 121 -14.01 -4.70 -23.77
C SER A 121 -12.76 -3.84 -23.53
N THR A 122 -12.93 -2.64 -22.99
CA THR A 122 -11.82 -1.78 -22.60
C THR A 122 -11.13 -2.31 -21.35
N LEU A 123 -11.88 -2.79 -20.35
CA LEU A 123 -11.32 -3.41 -19.14
C LEU A 123 -10.48 -4.63 -19.50
N ALA A 124 -11.01 -5.52 -20.35
CA ALA A 124 -10.27 -6.68 -20.84
C ALA A 124 -8.94 -6.30 -21.54
N TYR A 125 -8.90 -5.15 -22.22
CA TYR A 125 -7.67 -4.64 -22.83
C TYR A 125 -6.62 -4.20 -21.80
N THR A 126 -7.05 -3.66 -20.66
CA THR A 126 -6.14 -3.22 -19.58
C THR A 126 -5.48 -4.37 -18.83
N GLU A 127 -6.08 -5.56 -18.82
CA GLU A 127 -5.65 -6.69 -18.00
C GLU A 127 -4.17 -7.02 -18.19
N ALA A 128 -3.65 -6.96 -19.42
CA ALA A 128 -2.26 -7.29 -19.72
C ALA A 128 -1.25 -6.32 -19.06
N GLN A 129 -1.69 -5.14 -18.62
CA GLN A 129 -0.85 -4.14 -17.96
C GLN A 129 -0.77 -4.34 -16.44
N LEU A 130 -1.67 -5.10 -15.84
CA LEU A 130 -1.79 -5.18 -14.38
C LEU A 130 -0.73 -6.13 -13.80
N GLY A 131 0.18 -5.57 -12.99
CA GLY A 131 1.26 -6.30 -12.32
C GLY A 131 0.81 -7.10 -11.10
N TRP A 132 1.71 -7.93 -10.58
CA TRP A 132 1.44 -8.83 -9.45
C TRP A 132 0.92 -8.10 -8.20
N GLY A 133 1.59 -7.02 -7.79
CA GLY A 133 1.19 -6.26 -6.59
C GLY A 133 -0.21 -5.68 -6.72
N TYR A 134 -0.51 -5.09 -7.88
CA TYR A 134 -1.81 -4.50 -8.19
C TYR A 134 -2.93 -5.53 -8.11
N ARG A 135 -2.78 -6.69 -8.79
CA ARG A 135 -3.79 -7.75 -8.77
C ARG A 135 -4.08 -8.25 -7.35
N ASN A 136 -3.05 -8.51 -6.54
CA ASN A 136 -3.28 -9.03 -5.19
C ASN A 136 -3.99 -8.02 -4.27
N VAL A 137 -3.70 -6.72 -4.41
CA VAL A 137 -4.41 -5.66 -3.66
C VAL A 137 -5.89 -5.62 -4.04
N PHE A 138 -6.21 -5.62 -5.33
CA PHE A 138 -7.60 -5.54 -5.80
C PHE A 138 -8.37 -6.85 -5.59
N ASP A 139 -7.73 -8.03 -5.77
CA ASP A 139 -8.32 -9.31 -5.37
C ASP A 139 -8.68 -9.32 -3.88
N ARG A 140 -7.90 -8.64 -3.03
CA ARG A 140 -8.21 -8.51 -1.60
C ARG A 140 -9.34 -7.52 -1.34
N LEU A 141 -9.45 -6.46 -2.13
CA LEU A 141 -10.58 -5.53 -2.08
C LEU A 141 -11.89 -6.24 -2.43
N ASP A 142 -11.91 -7.06 -3.48
CA ASP A 142 -13.07 -7.88 -3.85
C ASP A 142 -13.51 -8.80 -2.71
N ARG A 143 -12.54 -9.50 -2.10
CA ARG A 143 -12.81 -10.34 -0.91
C ARG A 143 -13.35 -9.52 0.26
N MET A 144 -12.89 -8.28 0.44
CA MET A 144 -13.40 -7.39 1.49
C MET A 144 -14.88 -7.07 1.30
N GLY A 145 -15.31 -6.80 0.05
CA GLY A 145 -16.72 -6.61 -0.27
C GLY A 145 -17.58 -7.81 0.16
N GLU A 146 -17.14 -9.02 -0.15
CA GLU A 146 -17.80 -10.26 0.26
C GLU A 146 -17.81 -10.50 1.79
N GLU A 147 -16.74 -10.10 2.48
CA GLU A 147 -16.66 -10.14 3.93
C GLU A 147 -17.64 -9.16 4.58
N LEU A 148 -17.71 -7.92 4.10
CA LEU A 148 -18.62 -6.89 4.61
C LEU A 148 -20.10 -7.26 4.42
N ARG A 149 -20.45 -7.97 3.34
CA ARG A 149 -21.80 -8.51 3.17
C ARG A 149 -22.21 -9.45 4.31
N LYS A 150 -21.25 -10.14 4.94
CA LYS A 150 -21.46 -11.13 6.01
C LYS A 150 -21.24 -10.55 7.41
N ASP A 151 -20.27 -9.67 7.57
CA ASP A 151 -19.86 -9.05 8.84
C ASP A 151 -19.82 -7.53 8.70
N ARG A 152 -20.80 -6.86 9.31
CA ARG A 152 -20.95 -5.40 9.32
C ARG A 152 -20.52 -4.81 10.67
N SER A 153 -19.69 -5.52 11.42
CA SER A 153 -19.15 -5.01 12.69
C SER A 153 -18.26 -3.80 12.47
N LEU A 154 -18.18 -2.91 13.46
CA LEU A 154 -17.34 -1.71 13.40
C LEU A 154 -15.86 -2.03 13.11
N PRO A 155 -15.23 -3.08 13.69
CA PRO A 155 -13.86 -3.46 13.34
C PRO A 155 -13.69 -3.92 11.89
N LYS A 156 -14.65 -4.68 11.33
CA LYS A 156 -14.62 -5.10 9.92
C LYS A 156 -14.82 -3.91 8.97
N PHE A 157 -15.71 -2.97 9.33
CA PHE A 157 -15.85 -1.72 8.60
C PHE A 157 -14.56 -0.89 8.65
N ALA A 158 -13.90 -0.77 9.80
CA ALA A 158 -12.62 -0.09 9.92
C ALA A 158 -11.51 -0.74 9.06
N GLN A 159 -11.46 -2.09 9.00
CA GLN A 159 -10.57 -2.82 8.08
C GLN A 159 -10.81 -2.42 6.63
N ALA A 160 -12.08 -2.40 6.21
CA ALA A 160 -12.43 -2.06 4.85
C ALA A 160 -12.06 -0.60 4.50
N ILE A 161 -12.35 0.34 5.40
CA ILE A 161 -11.98 1.75 5.23
C ILE A 161 -10.46 1.91 5.14
N ALA A 162 -9.69 1.20 5.96
CA ALA A 162 -8.23 1.22 5.87
C ALA A 162 -7.72 0.65 4.54
N LEU A 163 -8.26 -0.47 4.08
CA LEU A 163 -7.86 -1.07 2.80
C LEU A 163 -8.15 -0.14 1.62
N TYR A 164 -9.37 0.37 1.53
CA TYR A 164 -9.74 1.18 0.38
C TYR A 164 -9.17 2.60 0.48
N HIS A 165 -9.57 3.38 1.48
CA HIS A 165 -9.25 4.81 1.50
C HIS A 165 -7.79 5.08 1.90
N MET A 166 -7.20 4.25 2.78
CA MET A 166 -5.82 4.49 3.24
C MET A 166 -4.76 3.82 2.37
N ILE A 167 -5.06 2.66 1.78
CA ILE A 167 -4.12 1.96 0.89
C ILE A 167 -4.42 2.28 -0.57
N VAL A 168 -5.59 1.88 -1.10
CA VAL A 168 -5.91 2.04 -2.54
C VAL A 168 -5.90 3.51 -2.96
N GLU A 169 -6.63 4.39 -2.28
CA GLU A 169 -6.68 5.80 -2.69
C GLU A 169 -5.46 6.58 -2.21
N ALA A 170 -5.23 6.57 -0.89
CA ALA A 170 -4.25 7.45 -0.28
C ALA A 170 -2.79 7.08 -0.54
N ALA A 171 -2.46 5.78 -0.63
CA ALA A 171 -1.09 5.30 -0.77
C ALA A 171 -0.75 4.90 -2.22
N LEU A 172 -1.74 4.53 -3.04
CA LEU A 172 -1.53 4.09 -4.42
C LEU A 172 -2.07 5.09 -5.45
N ALA A 173 -3.33 5.51 -5.37
CA ALA A 173 -3.89 6.42 -6.38
C ALA A 173 -3.24 7.81 -6.33
N GLN A 174 -3.20 8.46 -5.16
CA GLN A 174 -2.74 9.83 -5.04
C GLN A 174 -1.27 10.04 -5.50
N PRO A 175 -0.29 9.19 -5.14
CA PRO A 175 1.06 9.35 -5.68
C PRO A 175 1.12 9.15 -7.20
N GLY A 176 0.38 8.17 -7.74
CA GLY A 176 0.31 7.94 -9.19
C GLY A 176 -0.25 9.14 -9.95
N GLN A 177 -1.31 9.75 -9.42
CA GLN A 177 -1.93 10.96 -9.97
C GLN A 177 -0.94 12.13 -9.98
N HIS A 178 -0.31 12.42 -8.82
CA HIS A 178 0.56 13.58 -8.65
C HIS A 178 1.65 13.68 -9.72
N PHE A 179 2.34 12.58 -10.01
CA PHE A 179 3.47 12.61 -10.94
C PHE A 179 3.05 12.64 -12.42
N ILE A 180 1.94 11.99 -12.76
CA ILE A 180 1.48 11.92 -14.16
C ILE A 180 0.76 13.20 -14.56
N GLU A 181 -0.09 13.74 -13.69
CA GLU A 181 -0.76 15.02 -13.92
C GLU A 181 0.26 16.15 -14.09
N ASP A 182 1.27 16.19 -13.23
CA ASP A 182 2.31 17.22 -13.27
C ASP A 182 3.00 17.31 -14.63
N TYR A 183 3.28 16.17 -15.27
CA TYR A 183 3.92 16.15 -16.58
C TYR A 183 2.98 16.68 -17.68
N PHE A 184 1.78 16.09 -17.81
CA PHE A 184 0.87 16.45 -18.91
C PHE A 184 0.29 17.86 -18.78
N ASN A 185 0.11 18.34 -17.56
CA ASN A 185 -0.28 19.72 -17.29
C ASN A 185 0.82 20.70 -17.74
N LYS A 186 2.10 20.41 -17.44
CA LYS A 186 3.23 21.25 -17.87
C LYS A 186 3.47 21.19 -19.37
N ALA A 187 3.29 20.02 -19.99
CA ALA A 187 3.47 19.81 -21.42
C ALA A 187 2.32 20.38 -22.26
N GLY A 188 1.10 20.43 -21.72
CA GLY A 188 -0.09 20.94 -22.41
C GLY A 188 -0.54 20.09 -23.60
N THR A 189 -0.11 18.82 -23.67
CA THR A 189 -0.32 17.96 -24.85
C THR A 189 -1.65 17.21 -24.84
N MET A 190 -2.22 16.92 -23.67
CA MET A 190 -3.49 16.19 -23.52
C MET A 190 -4.46 16.98 -22.63
N PRO A 191 -4.99 18.11 -23.12
CA PRO A 191 -5.74 19.05 -22.29
C PRO A 191 -7.08 18.50 -21.77
N GLY A 192 -7.79 17.68 -22.55
CA GLY A 192 -9.04 17.06 -22.11
C GLY A 192 -8.80 16.07 -20.97
N PHE A 193 -7.77 15.24 -21.09
CA PHE A 193 -7.38 14.27 -20.07
C PHE A 193 -6.87 14.96 -18.81
N SER A 194 -6.00 15.96 -18.95
CA SER A 194 -5.54 16.81 -17.84
C SER A 194 -6.69 17.45 -17.06
N ALA A 195 -7.70 17.97 -17.75
CA ALA A 195 -8.89 18.55 -17.10
C ALA A 195 -9.73 17.50 -16.36
N GLY A 196 -9.84 16.28 -16.90
CA GLY A 196 -10.49 15.17 -16.24
C GLY A 196 -9.75 14.70 -15.00
N MET A 197 -8.45 14.45 -15.11
CA MET A 197 -7.61 14.07 -13.98
C MET A 197 -7.64 15.10 -12.84
N HIS A 198 -7.64 16.41 -13.17
CA HIS A 198 -7.81 17.44 -12.15
C HIS A 198 -9.11 17.30 -11.35
N ASN A 199 -10.21 16.93 -12.02
CA ASN A 199 -11.48 16.69 -11.34
C ASN A 199 -11.46 15.39 -10.53
N VAL A 200 -10.91 14.31 -11.06
CA VAL A 200 -10.69 13.04 -10.34
C VAL A 200 -9.89 13.30 -9.06
N SER A 201 -8.76 14.02 -9.15
CA SER A 201 -7.92 14.37 -8.01
C SER A 201 -8.67 15.18 -6.93
N ARG A 202 -9.59 16.07 -7.33
CA ARG A 202 -10.45 16.80 -6.39
C ARG A 202 -11.46 15.87 -5.69
N ASP A 203 -11.93 14.84 -6.38
CA ASP A 203 -12.85 13.85 -5.86
C ASP A 203 -12.14 12.94 -4.86
N GLU A 204 -10.96 12.42 -5.22
CA GLU A 204 -10.08 11.64 -4.35
C GLU A 204 -9.70 12.36 -3.04
N GLN A 205 -9.50 13.67 -3.08
CA GLN A 205 -9.23 14.44 -1.85
C GLN A 205 -10.40 14.35 -0.85
N ARG A 206 -11.64 14.28 -1.34
CA ARG A 206 -12.82 14.09 -0.48
C ARG A 206 -12.91 12.65 0.02
N HIS A 207 -12.66 11.67 -0.84
CA HIS A 207 -12.70 10.24 -0.48
C HIS A 207 -11.67 9.92 0.62
N ILE A 208 -10.43 10.37 0.43
CA ILE A 208 -9.37 10.23 1.43
C ILE A 208 -9.72 10.96 2.73
N GLY A 209 -10.30 12.18 2.63
CA GLY A 209 -10.76 12.96 3.78
C GLY A 209 -11.84 12.21 4.58
N PHE A 210 -12.78 11.57 3.89
CA PHE A 210 -13.78 10.69 4.48
C PHE A 210 -13.14 9.51 5.21
N GLY A 211 -12.24 8.77 4.55
CA GLY A 211 -11.57 7.62 5.14
C GLY A 211 -10.79 7.97 6.42
N VAL A 212 -10.06 9.08 6.42
CA VAL A 212 -9.36 9.61 7.60
C VAL A 212 -10.33 9.93 8.73
N LYS A 213 -11.45 10.60 8.43
CA LYS A 213 -12.46 10.96 9.42
C LYS A 213 -13.14 9.73 10.03
N VAL A 214 -13.52 8.76 9.20
CA VAL A 214 -14.15 7.51 9.65
C VAL A 214 -13.21 6.73 10.57
N LEU A 215 -11.94 6.55 10.17
CA LEU A 215 -10.97 5.85 11.02
C LEU A 215 -10.73 6.57 12.34
N ALA A 216 -10.66 7.90 12.34
CA ALA A 216 -10.56 8.68 13.57
C ALA A 216 -11.75 8.43 14.50
N ASP A 217 -12.97 8.36 13.96
CA ASP A 217 -14.17 8.04 14.76
C ASP A 217 -14.16 6.60 15.26
N CYS A 218 -13.79 5.63 14.42
CA CYS A 218 -13.67 4.22 14.80
C CYS A 218 -12.66 4.02 15.93
N PHE A 219 -11.48 4.66 15.85
CA PHE A 219 -10.43 4.52 16.86
C PHE A 219 -10.76 5.20 18.19
N ARG A 220 -11.60 6.24 18.19
CA ARG A 220 -12.14 6.82 19.43
C ARG A 220 -13.16 5.91 20.10
N GLN A 221 -13.87 5.10 19.31
CA GLN A 221 -14.95 4.23 19.78
C GLN A 221 -14.46 2.86 20.24
N SER A 222 -13.46 2.27 19.57
CA SER A 222 -13.02 0.91 19.86
C SER A 222 -11.55 0.64 19.51
N GLU A 223 -10.79 0.13 20.48
CA GLU A 223 -9.42 -0.37 20.26
C GLU A 223 -9.41 -1.63 19.37
N GLU A 224 -10.51 -2.40 19.30
CA GLU A 224 -10.63 -3.53 18.37
C GLU A 224 -10.55 -3.08 16.91
N CYS A 225 -10.96 -1.83 16.60
CA CYS A 225 -10.80 -1.28 15.27
C CYS A 225 -9.32 -1.11 14.90
N LYS A 226 -8.46 -0.68 15.84
CA LYS A 226 -7.02 -0.59 15.60
C LYS A 226 -6.41 -1.97 15.37
N ALA A 227 -6.79 -2.96 16.17
CA ALA A 227 -6.34 -4.35 16.00
C ALA A 227 -6.75 -4.90 14.63
N ALA A 228 -8.01 -4.70 14.24
CA ALA A 228 -8.52 -5.14 12.95
C ALA A 228 -7.78 -4.45 11.79
N VAL A 229 -7.56 -3.13 11.87
CA VAL A 229 -6.78 -2.39 10.87
C VAL A 229 -5.35 -2.93 10.74
N VAL A 230 -4.69 -3.26 11.86
CA VAL A 230 -3.35 -3.89 11.83
C VAL A 230 -3.36 -5.22 11.06
N GLU A 231 -4.39 -6.05 11.24
CA GLU A 231 -4.49 -7.33 10.52
C GLU A 231 -4.53 -7.15 9.01
N VAL A 232 -5.36 -6.22 8.50
CA VAL A 232 -5.44 -6.00 7.05
C VAL A 232 -4.17 -5.35 6.50
N LEU A 233 -3.53 -4.45 7.26
CA LEU A 233 -2.27 -3.83 6.86
C LEU A 233 -1.15 -4.87 6.69
N ARG A 234 -1.03 -5.84 7.60
CA ARG A 234 -0.05 -6.94 7.47
C ARG A 234 -0.24 -7.74 6.19
N GLU A 235 -1.48 -7.99 5.81
CA GLU A 235 -1.80 -8.74 4.59
C GLU A 235 -1.43 -7.95 3.33
N VAL A 236 -1.78 -6.66 3.25
CA VAL A 236 -1.76 -5.92 1.99
C VAL A 236 -0.50 -5.10 1.75
N LEU A 237 0.22 -4.70 2.79
CA LEU A 237 1.43 -3.89 2.64
C LEU A 237 2.50 -4.57 1.76
N PRO A 238 2.77 -5.89 1.90
CA PRO A 238 3.71 -6.60 1.01
C PRO A 238 3.37 -6.47 -0.48
N TRP A 239 2.08 -6.46 -0.84
CA TRP A 239 1.62 -6.33 -2.23
C TRP A 239 1.66 -4.89 -2.70
N SER A 240 1.23 -3.94 -1.84
CA SER A 240 1.17 -2.52 -2.15
C SER A 240 2.54 -1.95 -2.56
N MET A 241 3.62 -2.43 -1.94
CA MET A 241 4.98 -2.04 -2.29
C MET A 241 5.39 -2.43 -3.71
N SER A 242 4.74 -3.43 -4.33
CA SER A 242 5.05 -3.87 -5.69
C SER A 242 4.22 -3.17 -6.78
N VAL A 243 3.24 -2.33 -6.40
CA VAL A 243 2.30 -1.72 -7.36
C VAL A 243 3.01 -0.80 -8.35
N PHE A 244 3.98 -0.02 -7.88
CA PHE A 244 4.73 0.93 -8.71
C PHE A 244 5.97 0.32 -9.36
N VAL A 245 6.23 -0.99 -9.21
CA VAL A 245 7.35 -1.64 -9.91
C VAL A 245 7.05 -1.66 -11.41
N PRO A 246 7.83 -0.95 -12.24
CA PRO A 246 7.53 -0.86 -13.66
C PRO A 246 7.77 -2.21 -14.36
N PRO A 247 7.06 -2.48 -15.48
CA PRO A 247 7.27 -3.69 -16.28
C PRO A 247 8.75 -3.92 -16.60
N GLY A 248 9.25 -5.12 -16.28
CA GLY A 248 10.65 -5.50 -16.53
C GLY A 248 11.69 -4.69 -15.75
N TRP A 249 11.30 -3.97 -14.68
CA TRP A 249 12.16 -3.05 -13.95
C TRP A 249 12.73 -1.91 -14.82
N ASP A 250 12.03 -1.54 -15.89
CA ASP A 250 12.43 -0.45 -16.78
C ASP A 250 12.15 0.91 -16.12
N LEU A 251 13.20 1.51 -15.56
CA LEU A 251 13.10 2.80 -14.85
C LEU A 251 12.76 3.97 -15.78
N GLU A 252 12.89 3.80 -17.10
CA GLU A 252 12.48 4.84 -18.05
C GLU A 252 10.98 5.12 -18.01
N TYR A 253 10.16 4.20 -17.48
CA TYR A 253 8.74 4.42 -17.22
C TYR A 253 8.47 5.64 -16.31
N THR A 254 9.43 5.99 -15.46
CA THR A 254 9.37 7.17 -14.58
C THR A 254 10.22 8.33 -15.14
N ARG A 255 11.46 8.03 -15.55
CA ARG A 255 12.43 9.04 -16.02
C ARG A 255 11.99 9.78 -17.26
N CYS A 256 11.21 9.15 -18.14
CA CYS A 256 10.68 9.83 -19.34
C CYS A 256 9.73 10.99 -19.03
N TYR A 257 9.30 11.13 -17.77
CA TYR A 257 8.51 12.24 -17.25
C TYR A 257 9.28 13.17 -16.31
N GLY A 258 10.57 12.92 -16.09
CA GLY A 258 11.46 13.78 -15.30
C GLY A 258 11.46 13.54 -13.80
N PHE A 259 11.07 12.35 -13.33
CA PHE A 259 11.17 11.94 -11.93
C PHE A 259 11.72 10.51 -11.81
N GLU A 260 12.26 10.15 -10.64
CA GLU A 260 12.77 8.81 -10.36
C GLU A 260 11.71 7.96 -9.63
N LEU A 261 11.82 6.63 -9.71
CA LEU A 261 10.93 5.71 -9.00
C LEU A 261 10.89 5.98 -7.49
N GLU A 262 12.03 6.31 -6.91
CA GLU A 262 12.19 6.69 -5.51
C GLU A 262 11.32 7.89 -5.11
N ASP A 263 11.05 8.82 -6.02
CA ASP A 263 10.25 10.02 -5.74
C ASP A 263 8.79 9.64 -5.46
N ILE A 264 8.23 8.69 -6.23
CA ILE A 264 6.88 8.15 -6.01
C ILE A 264 6.80 7.48 -4.63
N TYR A 265 7.75 6.59 -4.31
CA TYR A 265 7.73 5.89 -3.02
C TYR A 265 7.92 6.85 -1.85
N ALA A 266 8.83 7.82 -1.97
CA ALA A 266 9.06 8.82 -0.93
C ALA A 266 7.82 9.70 -0.70
N PHE A 267 7.11 10.05 -1.78
CA PHE A 267 5.84 10.77 -1.70
C PHE A 267 4.76 9.91 -1.01
N GLY A 268 4.60 8.65 -1.44
CA GLY A 268 3.66 7.71 -0.85
C GLY A 268 3.89 7.52 0.65
N MET A 269 5.14 7.34 1.08
CA MET A 269 5.48 7.26 2.50
C MET A 269 5.06 8.52 3.26
N ARG A 270 5.41 9.74 2.80
CA ARG A 270 4.98 10.99 3.46
C ARG A 270 3.46 11.10 3.59
N SER A 271 2.76 10.73 2.53
CA SER A 271 1.29 10.74 2.46
C SER A 271 0.69 9.80 3.51
N VAL A 272 1.17 8.55 3.56
CA VAL A 272 0.77 7.53 4.54
C VAL A 272 1.00 8.02 5.97
N GLU A 273 2.20 8.53 6.31
CA GLU A 273 2.48 9.01 7.67
C GLU A 273 1.55 10.14 8.09
N THR A 274 1.32 11.10 7.19
CA THR A 274 0.47 12.26 7.46
C THR A 274 -0.98 11.85 7.72
N LYS A 275 -1.52 10.94 6.92
CA LYS A 275 -2.92 10.51 7.00
C LYS A 275 -3.17 9.62 8.21
N TRP A 276 -2.27 8.69 8.53
CA TRP A 276 -2.38 7.87 9.74
C TRP A 276 -2.28 8.70 11.02
N LYS A 277 -1.38 9.70 11.03
CA LYS A 277 -1.32 10.68 12.13
C LYS A 277 -2.62 11.47 12.25
N ALA A 278 -3.19 11.94 11.15
CA ALA A 278 -4.48 12.64 11.14
C ALA A 278 -5.62 11.75 11.65
N ALA A 279 -5.66 10.48 11.24
CA ALA A 279 -6.65 9.50 11.71
C ALA A 279 -6.51 9.16 13.22
N GLY A 280 -5.47 9.66 13.91
CA GLY A 280 -5.28 9.43 15.34
C GLY A 280 -4.59 8.10 15.68
N TYR A 281 -4.00 7.42 14.69
CA TYR A 281 -3.19 6.22 14.90
C TYR A 281 -1.88 6.32 14.12
N PRO A 282 -0.94 7.19 14.57
CA PRO A 282 0.32 7.38 13.88
C PRO A 282 1.15 6.10 13.88
N ILE A 283 2.00 5.95 12.85
CA ILE A 283 2.76 4.72 12.59
C ILE A 283 3.67 4.29 13.75
N ASP A 284 4.12 5.23 14.58
CA ASP A 284 4.99 4.99 15.75
C ASP A 284 4.23 4.39 16.94
N GLN A 285 2.90 4.42 16.91
CA GLN A 285 2.04 3.74 17.88
C GLN A 285 1.53 2.39 17.37
N MET A 286 1.74 2.06 16.10
CA MET A 286 1.37 0.76 15.54
C MET A 286 2.36 -0.33 15.99
N PRO A 287 1.95 -1.60 15.91
CA PRO A 287 2.86 -2.72 16.09
C PRO A 287 4.10 -2.61 15.17
N PRO A 288 5.29 -2.98 15.68
CA PRO A 288 6.57 -2.73 15.01
C PRO A 288 6.71 -3.42 13.65
N ASP A 289 5.94 -4.47 13.41
CA ASP A 289 5.95 -5.28 12.19
C ASP A 289 5.06 -4.73 11.07
N VAL A 290 4.20 -3.74 11.33
CA VAL A 290 3.34 -3.15 10.30
C VAL A 290 4.15 -2.25 9.35
N PHE A 291 4.94 -1.34 9.93
CA PHE A 291 5.82 -0.42 9.19
C PHE A 291 7.26 -0.53 9.70
N PRO A 292 7.96 -1.66 9.45
CA PRO A 292 9.26 -1.99 10.05
C PRO A 292 10.43 -1.24 9.39
N PHE A 293 10.32 0.07 9.23
CA PHE A 293 11.36 0.95 8.69
C PHE A 293 11.81 2.01 9.70
N ASP A 294 13.02 2.52 9.47
CA ASP A 294 13.61 3.56 10.31
C ASP A 294 12.99 4.93 10.04
N THR A 295 12.06 5.34 10.90
CA THR A 295 11.36 6.63 10.80
C THR A 295 12.26 7.85 11.05
N SER A 296 13.51 7.66 11.52
CA SER A 296 14.47 8.75 11.63
C SER A 296 15.12 9.13 10.29
N ARG A 297 15.06 8.25 9.29
CA ARG A 297 15.66 8.50 7.97
C ARG A 297 14.78 9.42 7.13
N PRO A 298 15.35 10.22 6.22
CA PRO A 298 14.57 10.91 5.19
C PRO A 298 13.77 9.92 4.33
N HIS A 299 12.56 10.31 3.89
CA HIS A 299 11.69 9.42 3.07
C HIS A 299 12.37 8.89 1.81
N LEU A 300 13.21 9.69 1.16
CA LEU A 300 13.95 9.27 -0.04
C LEU A 300 14.91 8.10 0.26
N GLU A 301 15.59 8.13 1.41
CA GLU A 301 16.49 7.04 1.80
C GLU A 301 15.72 5.77 2.20
N ARG A 302 14.52 5.92 2.76
CA ARG A 302 13.62 4.78 3.01
C ARG A 302 13.11 4.19 1.70
N ALA A 303 12.73 5.03 0.74
CA ALA A 303 12.30 4.62 -0.59
C ALA A 303 13.39 3.83 -1.32
N LYS A 304 14.64 4.33 -1.34
CA LYS A 304 15.80 3.61 -1.91
C LYS A 304 15.99 2.23 -1.29
N ARG A 305 15.90 2.12 0.04
CA ARG A 305 16.02 0.82 0.73
C ARG A 305 14.89 -0.13 0.37
N ALA A 306 13.64 0.34 0.34
CA ALA A 306 12.49 -0.46 -0.03
C ALA A 306 12.60 -0.97 -1.48
N ILE A 307 12.97 -0.08 -2.41
CA ILE A 307 13.18 -0.42 -3.83
C ILE A 307 14.35 -1.40 -3.99
N ALA A 308 15.44 -1.24 -3.22
CA ALA A 308 16.56 -2.18 -3.26
C ALA A 308 16.14 -3.59 -2.81
N LEU A 309 15.32 -3.71 -1.75
CA LEU A 309 14.78 -5.00 -1.30
C LEU A 309 13.82 -5.62 -2.33
N LEU A 310 12.97 -4.82 -2.97
CA LEU A 310 12.08 -5.27 -4.06
C LEU A 310 12.90 -5.77 -5.26
N ARG A 311 13.92 -5.02 -5.67
CA ARG A 311 14.77 -5.36 -6.82
C ARG A 311 15.65 -6.58 -6.56
N ALA A 312 16.09 -6.76 -5.32
CA ALA A 312 16.74 -7.97 -4.85
C ALA A 312 15.79 -9.19 -4.82
N GLY A 313 14.50 -8.97 -4.98
CA GLY A 313 13.47 -10.00 -4.93
C GLY A 313 13.30 -10.57 -3.53
N VAL A 314 13.70 -9.90 -2.46
CA VAL A 314 13.56 -10.45 -1.09
C VAL A 314 12.24 -10.05 -0.42
N VAL A 315 11.55 -9.07 -1.00
CA VAL A 315 10.17 -8.66 -0.69
C VAL A 315 9.41 -8.45 -2.00
N GLY A 316 8.08 -8.45 -1.95
CA GLY A 316 7.24 -8.26 -3.13
C GLY A 316 7.01 -9.55 -3.92
N GLU A 317 7.00 -9.47 -5.25
CA GLU A 317 6.69 -10.61 -6.12
C GLU A 317 7.70 -11.75 -5.92
N PRO A 318 7.24 -12.99 -5.68
CA PRO A 318 8.15 -14.12 -5.50
C PRO A 318 9.01 -14.39 -6.74
N VAL A 319 10.32 -14.48 -6.56
CA VAL A 319 11.27 -14.82 -7.63
C VAL A 319 11.91 -16.18 -7.39
N GLU A 320 12.43 -16.81 -8.45
CA GLU A 320 13.12 -18.10 -8.32
C GLU A 320 14.48 -17.97 -7.64
N THR A 321 15.24 -16.93 -8.00
CA THR A 321 16.62 -16.68 -7.55
C THR A 321 16.76 -15.29 -6.93
N PRO A 322 16.36 -15.12 -5.67
CA PRO A 322 16.49 -13.85 -4.95
C PRO A 322 17.97 -13.57 -4.63
N ASP A 323 18.34 -12.29 -4.60
CA ASP A 323 19.69 -11.86 -4.25
C ASP A 323 19.99 -12.22 -2.78
N ALA A 324 21.19 -12.78 -2.56
CA ALA A 324 21.72 -13.16 -1.27
C ALA A 324 23.04 -12.43 -0.97
N SER A 325 23.30 -11.29 -1.61
CA SER A 325 24.47 -10.46 -1.31
C SER A 325 24.49 -10.03 0.16
N PRO A 326 25.68 -9.83 0.78
CA PRO A 326 25.78 -9.35 2.16
C PRO A 326 24.99 -8.06 2.42
N GLU A 327 24.95 -7.15 1.46
CA GLU A 327 24.23 -5.89 1.53
C GLU A 327 22.71 -6.11 1.57
N THR A 328 22.18 -6.97 0.69
CA THR A 328 20.76 -7.35 0.68
C THR A 328 20.35 -8.06 1.97
N GLN A 329 21.17 -9.02 2.42
CA GLN A 329 20.93 -9.70 3.70
C GLN A 329 20.91 -8.69 4.86
N ALA A 330 21.86 -7.77 4.92
CA ALA A 330 21.92 -6.77 5.99
C ALA A 330 20.69 -5.84 6.00
N MET A 331 20.20 -5.42 4.82
CA MET A 331 18.97 -4.63 4.73
C MET A 331 17.75 -5.42 5.19
N LEU A 332 17.61 -6.68 4.79
CA LEU A 332 16.47 -7.51 5.22
C LEU A 332 16.53 -7.79 6.73
N PHE A 333 17.70 -8.08 7.28
CA PHE A 333 17.85 -8.34 8.70
C PHE A 333 17.67 -7.10 9.57
N ASP A 334 17.96 -5.89 9.08
CA ASP A 334 17.55 -4.65 9.75
C ASP A 334 16.02 -4.54 9.82
N VAL A 335 15.29 -4.90 8.76
CA VAL A 335 13.81 -4.96 8.76
C VAL A 335 13.30 -6.01 9.75
N ILE A 336 13.88 -7.22 9.74
CA ILE A 336 13.51 -8.30 10.68
C ILE A 336 13.78 -7.88 12.13
N ALA A 337 14.90 -7.23 12.42
CA ALA A 337 15.15 -6.75 13.78
C ALA A 337 14.07 -5.72 14.20
N ARG A 338 13.74 -4.78 13.31
CA ARG A 338 12.74 -3.73 13.59
C ARG A 338 11.33 -4.26 13.77
N SER A 339 10.96 -5.36 13.12
CA SER A 339 9.63 -5.96 13.26
C SER A 339 9.43 -6.75 14.55
N ALA A 340 10.47 -6.92 15.38
CA ALA A 340 10.39 -7.72 16.58
C ALA A 340 9.51 -7.06 17.67
N HIS A 341 8.52 -7.82 18.14
CA HIS A 341 7.74 -7.50 19.36
C HIS A 341 8.60 -7.78 20.59
N THR A 342 9.27 -6.75 21.09
CA THR A 342 10.25 -6.87 22.18
C THR A 342 9.60 -7.07 23.55
N ASP A 343 8.33 -6.76 23.71
CA ASP A 343 7.54 -7.07 24.90
C ASP A 343 7.28 -8.58 25.06
N ALA A 344 7.24 -9.33 23.94
CA ALA A 344 7.01 -10.77 23.93
C ALA A 344 8.14 -11.60 24.60
N VAL A 345 9.31 -11.01 24.89
CA VAL A 345 10.44 -11.72 25.51
C VAL A 345 10.42 -11.77 27.05
N ASN A 346 9.44 -11.14 27.71
CA ASN A 346 9.22 -11.18 29.18
C ASN A 346 10.49 -10.85 30.00
N GLY A 347 11.30 -9.87 29.58
CA GLY A 347 12.47 -9.39 30.31
C GLY A 347 13.66 -10.37 30.38
N ARG A 348 13.65 -11.44 29.58
CA ARG A 348 14.83 -12.31 29.41
C ARG A 348 15.41 -12.10 28.01
N PRO A 349 16.73 -11.89 27.88
CA PRO A 349 17.37 -11.81 26.58
C PRO A 349 17.05 -13.06 25.74
N VAL A 350 16.62 -12.84 24.51
CA VAL A 350 16.37 -13.90 23.53
C VAL A 350 17.25 -13.67 22.32
N THR A 351 17.91 -14.71 21.86
CA THR A 351 18.68 -14.69 20.62
C THR A 351 18.10 -15.71 19.64
N ILE A 352 17.59 -15.22 18.52
CA ILE A 352 17.09 -16.07 17.43
C ILE A 352 18.16 -16.06 16.34
N GLN A 353 18.63 -17.23 15.95
CA GLN A 353 19.67 -17.39 14.93
C GLN A 353 19.08 -18.02 13.68
N TRP A 354 19.51 -17.52 12.52
CA TRP A 354 19.29 -18.11 11.21
C TRP A 354 20.62 -18.66 10.71
N ARG A 355 20.63 -19.97 10.42
CA ARG A 355 21.75 -20.63 9.76
C ARG A 355 21.30 -21.03 8.37
N PHE A 356 21.77 -20.28 7.38
CA PHE A 356 21.48 -20.57 5.99
C PHE A 356 22.45 -21.61 5.43
N THR A 357 21.97 -22.47 4.54
CA THR A 357 22.80 -23.45 3.83
C THR A 357 23.61 -22.85 2.68
N ASP A 358 23.18 -21.68 2.21
CA ASP A 358 23.58 -21.01 0.97
C ASP A 358 23.76 -19.49 1.13
N ALA A 359 23.73 -18.97 2.37
CA ALA A 359 23.95 -17.56 2.72
C ALA A 359 24.69 -17.43 4.06
N ALA A 360 25.10 -16.21 4.42
CA ALA A 360 25.82 -15.96 5.67
C ALA A 360 24.89 -16.14 6.87
N PRO A 361 25.33 -16.72 8.01
CA PRO A 361 24.49 -16.82 9.20
C PRO A 361 24.22 -15.44 9.80
N TRP A 362 23.06 -15.31 10.44
CA TRP A 362 22.65 -14.09 11.14
C TRP A 362 21.97 -14.45 12.46
N TYR A 363 21.96 -13.52 13.41
CA TYR A 363 21.08 -13.62 14.55
C TYR A 363 20.48 -12.26 14.90
N VAL A 364 19.29 -12.30 15.49
CA VAL A 364 18.64 -11.15 16.11
C VAL A 364 18.66 -11.35 17.61
N ARG A 365 19.29 -10.41 18.31
CA ARG A 365 19.28 -10.32 19.77
C ARG A 365 18.17 -9.37 20.19
N ILE A 366 17.30 -9.83 21.09
CA ILE A 366 16.22 -9.05 21.66
C ILE A 366 16.46 -8.97 23.17
N ASP A 367 16.70 -7.76 23.65
CA ASP A 367 17.00 -7.51 25.06
C ASP A 367 16.56 -6.09 25.46
N ASN A 368 16.00 -5.95 26.67
CA ASN A 368 15.60 -4.67 27.25
C ASN A 368 14.75 -3.76 26.33
N GLY A 369 13.78 -4.34 25.62
CA GLY A 369 12.90 -3.58 24.73
C GLY A 369 13.53 -3.19 23.38
N ALA A 370 14.79 -3.55 23.14
CA ALA A 370 15.51 -3.32 21.89
C ALA A 370 15.79 -4.63 21.15
N SER A 371 15.96 -4.52 19.84
CA SER A 371 16.34 -5.61 18.95
C SER A 371 17.49 -5.17 18.03
N GLU A 372 18.41 -6.07 17.76
CA GLU A 372 19.57 -5.83 16.91
C GLU A 372 19.87 -7.07 16.08
N ALA A 373 20.06 -6.88 14.77
CA ALA A 373 20.56 -7.93 13.89
C ALA A 373 22.08 -7.87 13.78
N VAL A 374 22.72 -9.03 13.87
CA VAL A 374 24.18 -9.19 13.76
C VAL A 374 24.48 -10.33 12.79
N GLN A 375 25.39 -10.07 11.85
CA GLN A 375 25.91 -11.11 10.97
C GLN A 375 26.89 -12.00 11.73
N GLY A 376 26.73 -13.32 11.60
CA GLY A 376 27.55 -14.34 12.26
C GLY A 376 26.73 -15.37 13.03
N GLU A 377 27.42 -16.23 13.77
CA GLU A 377 26.77 -17.16 14.70
C GLU A 377 26.78 -16.60 16.13
N ALA A 378 25.66 -16.72 16.82
CA ALA A 378 25.58 -16.42 18.24
C ALA A 378 26.23 -17.56 19.04
N PRO A 379 26.96 -17.26 20.13
CA PRO A 379 27.59 -18.30 20.96
C PRO A 379 26.55 -19.18 21.66
N HIS A 380 25.44 -18.60 22.09
CA HIS A 380 24.37 -19.28 22.84
C HIS A 380 22.98 -18.86 22.33
N PRO A 381 22.56 -19.33 21.14
CA PRO A 381 21.24 -18.99 20.60
C PRO A 381 20.13 -19.65 21.42
N SER A 382 19.05 -18.90 21.66
CA SER A 382 17.83 -19.44 22.29
C SER A 382 17.04 -20.35 21.34
N LEU A 383 17.12 -20.06 20.03
CA LEU A 383 16.54 -20.80 18.93
C LEU A 383 17.42 -20.65 17.69
N THR A 384 17.65 -21.73 16.95
CA THR A 384 18.33 -21.70 15.65
C THR A 384 17.38 -22.23 14.57
N LEU A 385 17.17 -21.46 13.52
CA LEU A 385 16.41 -21.82 12.34
C LEU A 385 17.40 -22.20 11.23
N GLU A 386 17.47 -23.48 10.87
CA GLU A 386 18.30 -23.93 9.74
C GLU A 386 17.44 -24.05 8.49
N THR A 387 17.81 -23.38 7.41
CA THR A 387 17.04 -23.30 6.15
C THR A 387 17.92 -22.82 4.99
N SER A 388 17.39 -22.75 3.76
CA SER A 388 18.04 -22.04 2.66
C SER A 388 17.55 -20.58 2.62
N TRP A 389 18.29 -19.69 1.95
CA TRP A 389 17.87 -18.30 1.77
C TRP A 389 16.50 -18.22 1.12
N ARG A 390 16.29 -18.95 0.02
CA ARG A 390 15.01 -18.96 -0.70
C ARG A 390 13.86 -19.54 0.11
N ASP A 391 14.08 -20.62 0.85
CA ASP A 391 13.05 -21.23 1.69
C ASP A 391 12.67 -20.34 2.89
N TRP A 392 13.61 -19.52 3.38
CA TRP A 392 13.30 -18.52 4.40
C TRP A 392 12.40 -17.42 3.86
N LEU A 393 12.70 -16.86 2.68
CA LEU A 393 11.86 -15.84 2.05
C LEU A 393 10.46 -16.38 1.73
N GLU A 394 10.37 -17.65 1.33
CA GLU A 394 9.10 -18.33 1.11
C GLU A 394 8.16 -18.21 2.32
N VAL A 395 8.69 -18.44 3.53
CA VAL A 395 7.87 -18.45 4.76
C VAL A 395 7.80 -17.10 5.48
N SER A 396 8.61 -16.12 5.07
CA SER A 396 8.71 -14.83 5.78
C SER A 396 8.22 -13.64 4.97
N THR A 397 8.40 -13.65 3.65
CA THR A 397 8.05 -12.50 2.79
C THR A 397 7.12 -12.85 1.64
N TYR A 398 7.03 -14.12 1.23
CA TYR A 398 6.14 -14.58 0.14
C TYR A 398 4.84 -15.26 0.60
N GLY A 399 4.56 -15.28 1.91
CA GLY A 399 3.29 -15.79 2.46
C GLY A 399 3.15 -17.31 2.49
N GLY A 400 4.25 -18.06 2.35
CA GLY A 400 4.25 -19.52 2.45
C GLY A 400 4.05 -20.02 3.89
N ASP A 401 3.35 -21.16 4.04
CA ASP A 401 3.07 -21.73 5.37
C ASP A 401 4.34 -22.32 6.03
N PRO A 402 4.81 -21.76 7.17
CA PRO A 402 5.98 -22.27 7.87
C PRO A 402 5.80 -23.71 8.37
N ARG A 403 4.56 -24.14 8.67
CA ARG A 403 4.27 -25.53 9.10
C ARG A 403 4.57 -26.51 7.98
N ARG A 404 4.21 -26.16 6.75
CA ARG A 404 4.50 -26.95 5.55
C ARG A 404 6.00 -27.02 5.27
N ALA A 405 6.73 -25.92 5.45
CA ALA A 405 8.19 -25.91 5.31
C ALA A 405 8.89 -26.79 6.35
N MET A 406 8.42 -26.78 7.60
CA MET A 406 8.91 -27.67 8.66
C MET A 406 8.63 -29.15 8.36
N LEU A 407 7.40 -29.48 7.93
CA LEU A 407 7.02 -30.85 7.55
C LEU A 407 7.91 -31.40 6.42
N ARG A 408 8.27 -30.55 5.45
CA ARG A 408 9.17 -30.87 4.33
C ARG A 408 10.66 -30.80 4.69
N ARG A 409 11.00 -30.51 5.95
CA ARG A 409 12.38 -30.34 6.45
C ARG A 409 13.18 -29.25 5.71
N ARG A 410 12.49 -28.25 5.15
CA ARG A 410 13.07 -27.04 4.54
C ARG A 410 13.33 -25.94 5.57
N LEU A 411 12.57 -25.92 6.66
CA LEU A 411 12.82 -25.12 7.86
C LEU A 411 13.02 -26.06 9.05
N ARG A 412 14.18 -26.02 9.70
CA ARG A 412 14.54 -26.93 10.80
C ARG A 412 14.87 -26.12 12.06
N PRO A 413 13.88 -25.90 12.96
CA PRO A 413 14.14 -25.26 14.23
C PRO A 413 14.92 -26.18 15.19
N ARG A 414 15.98 -25.68 15.81
CA ARG A 414 16.73 -26.33 16.89
C ARG A 414 16.69 -25.44 18.15
N GLY A 415 16.28 -26.01 19.27
CA GLY A 415 16.13 -25.29 20.53
C GLY A 415 14.86 -25.71 21.27
N SER A 416 14.41 -24.86 22.19
CA SER A 416 13.22 -25.11 22.99
C SER A 416 11.93 -24.99 22.17
N LEU A 417 11.02 -25.97 22.27
CA LEU A 417 9.67 -25.87 21.70
C LEU A 417 8.90 -24.65 22.23
N ARG A 418 9.14 -24.26 23.49
CA ARG A 418 8.55 -23.04 24.06
C ARG A 418 9.06 -21.79 23.34
N MET A 419 10.32 -21.78 22.92
CA MET A 419 10.87 -20.66 22.13
C MET A 419 10.34 -20.65 20.70
N LEU A 420 10.15 -21.81 20.08
CA LEU A 420 9.52 -21.88 18.76
C LEU A 420 8.09 -21.34 18.78
N TRP A 421 7.32 -21.64 19.84
CA TRP A 421 5.98 -21.05 20.00
C TRP A 421 6.03 -19.56 20.30
N ARG A 422 6.99 -19.11 21.11
CA ARG A 422 7.21 -17.69 21.40
C ARG A 422 7.63 -16.90 20.15
N LEU A 423 8.32 -17.52 19.19
CA LEU A 423 8.70 -16.90 17.92
C LEU A 423 7.49 -16.28 17.20
N GLN A 424 6.33 -16.95 17.24
CA GLN A 424 5.09 -16.45 16.63
C GLN A 424 4.52 -15.20 17.31
N ARG A 425 4.95 -14.91 18.55
CA ARG A 425 4.60 -13.68 19.26
C ARG A 425 5.62 -12.57 19.03
N ILE A 426 6.89 -12.93 18.82
CA ILE A 426 7.96 -12.00 18.51
C ILE A 426 7.81 -11.49 17.06
N PHE A 427 7.46 -12.39 16.14
CA PHE A 427 7.18 -12.11 14.74
C PHE A 427 5.80 -12.69 14.42
N PRO A 428 4.71 -11.98 14.74
CA PRO A 428 3.38 -12.32 14.26
C PRO A 428 3.38 -12.09 12.75
N GLY A 429 3.56 -13.17 11.99
CA GLY A 429 3.70 -13.13 10.53
C GLY A 429 2.44 -12.70 9.80
#